data_AF-A0A6A4R6R2-F1
#
_entry.id   AF-A0A6A4R6R2-F1
#
_cell.length_a   1.000
_cell.length_b   1.000
_cell.length_c   1.000
_cell.angle_alpha   90.00
_cell.angle_beta   90.00
_cell.angle_gamma   90.00
#
_symmetry.space_group_name_H-M   'P 1'
#
loop_
_entity.id
_entity.type
_entity.pdbx_description
1 polymer ?
#
loop_
_entity_poly.entity_id
_entity_poly.type
_entity_poly.pdbx_seq_one_letter_code
_entity_poly.pdbx_strand_id
1 'polypeptide(L)'
;MEKSGVSVLSAKEAFEKLEKVGEGTYGKVYRARDKATGKIVALKKTRLHEDDEGVPPTTLREVSILRMLSRDPHIVRLMDVKQGQNKEGKTVLYLVFEYMDTDLKKFIRSFRSTGQNIPPATVKSLMFQLCKGVAFCHGHGILHGDLKPHNLLMDRTTMMLKIADLGLARAFTVPIKKYTHEILTLSYRAPEVLLGATHYSMAVDVWSVGCIFAELITKTTLFPGDSELAQLLYILSIAVPGLDELGLDLLAQMLKYELASRISAKRAMEHAYFDDLDKTYL
;
A
#
# COMPACT_ATOMS: atom_id res chain seq x y z
N MET A 1 -49.13 -16.54 6.39
CA MET A 1 -48.06 -15.53 6.53
C MET A 1 -46.76 -16.13 6.01
N GLU A 2 -46.49 -15.95 4.72
CA GLU A 2 -45.22 -16.33 4.11
C GLU A 2 -44.09 -15.45 4.68
N LYS A 3 -43.10 -16.09 5.30
CA LYS A 3 -41.80 -15.46 5.49
C LYS A 3 -41.12 -15.47 4.13
N SER A 4 -41.12 -14.33 3.44
CA SER A 4 -40.26 -14.08 2.28
C SER A 4 -38.79 -14.09 2.74
N GLY A 5 -38.22 -15.29 2.87
CA GLY A 5 -36.80 -15.48 3.12
C GLY A 5 -36.04 -15.05 1.89
N VAL A 6 -35.44 -13.86 1.92
CA VAL A 6 -34.44 -13.47 0.93
C VAL A 6 -33.29 -14.46 1.06
N SER A 7 -33.22 -15.47 0.18
CA SER A 7 -32.10 -16.39 0.14
C SER A 7 -30.86 -15.60 -0.27
N VAL A 8 -29.95 -15.40 0.68
CA VAL A 8 -28.67 -14.75 0.40
C VAL A 8 -27.85 -15.73 -0.43
N LEU A 9 -27.83 -15.53 -1.75
CA LEU A 9 -27.04 -16.35 -2.67
C LEU A 9 -25.58 -16.39 -2.21
N SER A 10 -25.01 -17.60 -2.16
CA SER A 10 -23.61 -17.80 -1.88
C SER A 10 -22.74 -17.23 -2.99
N ALA A 11 -21.46 -16.94 -2.69
CA ALA A 11 -20.54 -16.39 -3.69
C ALA A 11 -20.40 -17.27 -4.95
N LYS A 12 -20.50 -18.61 -4.81
CA LYS A 12 -20.41 -19.55 -5.94
C LYS A 12 -21.66 -19.52 -6.84
N GLU A 13 -22.82 -19.28 -6.24
CA GLU A 13 -24.08 -19.17 -6.97
C GLU A 13 -24.14 -17.84 -7.71
N ALA A 14 -23.80 -16.74 -7.04
CA ALA A 14 -23.89 -15.39 -7.58
C ALA A 14 -22.83 -15.06 -8.66
N PHE A 15 -21.62 -15.62 -8.56
CA PHE A 15 -20.50 -15.25 -9.42
C PHE A 15 -19.87 -16.44 -10.14
N GLU A 16 -19.57 -16.24 -11.42
CA GLU A 16 -18.71 -17.12 -12.21
C GLU A 16 -17.27 -16.61 -12.09
N LYS A 17 -16.39 -17.43 -11.51
CA LYS A 17 -14.96 -17.09 -11.38
C LYS A 17 -14.27 -17.33 -12.72
N LEU A 18 -13.58 -16.29 -13.23
CA LEU A 18 -12.80 -16.34 -14.46
C LEU A 18 -11.32 -16.57 -14.10
N GLU A 19 -10.42 -15.66 -14.45
CA GLU A 19 -9.00 -15.76 -14.07
C GLU A 19 -8.67 -15.20 -12.66
N LYS A 20 -7.54 -15.64 -12.13
CA LYS A 20 -6.92 -15.03 -10.96
C LYS A 20 -6.13 -13.80 -11.40
N VAL A 21 -6.40 -12.64 -10.79
CA VAL A 21 -5.77 -11.36 -11.16
C VAL A 21 -4.78 -10.84 -10.12
N GLY A 22 -4.81 -11.39 -8.90
CA GLY A 22 -3.87 -11.03 -7.84
C GLY A 22 -3.81 -12.05 -6.71
N GLU A 23 -2.68 -12.09 -6.03
CA GLU A 23 -2.50 -12.75 -4.74
C GLU A 23 -1.57 -11.91 -3.89
N GLY A 24 -1.99 -11.61 -2.67
CA GLY A 24 -1.20 -10.90 -1.68
C GLY A 24 -1.45 -11.44 -0.28
N THR A 25 -0.89 -10.76 0.72
CA THR A 25 -1.00 -11.10 2.15
C THR A 25 -2.45 -11.27 2.60
N TYR A 26 -3.37 -10.46 2.06
CA TYR A 26 -4.79 -10.42 2.43
C TYR A 26 -5.68 -11.36 1.62
N GLY A 27 -5.11 -12.20 0.75
CA GLY A 27 -5.83 -13.24 0.04
C GLY A 27 -5.73 -13.18 -1.48
N LYS A 28 -6.62 -13.92 -2.14
CA LYS A 28 -6.61 -14.13 -3.59
C LYS A 28 -7.71 -13.29 -4.24
N VAL A 29 -7.36 -12.54 -5.28
CA VAL A 29 -8.28 -11.72 -6.06
C VAL A 29 -8.50 -12.38 -7.42
N TYR A 30 -9.77 -12.50 -7.80
CA TYR A 30 -10.18 -13.10 -9.05
C TYR A 30 -11.01 -12.11 -9.86
N ARG A 31 -10.81 -12.09 -11.17
CA ARG A 31 -11.80 -11.53 -12.08
C ARG A 31 -12.98 -12.50 -12.12
N ALA A 32 -14.18 -11.96 -11.99
CA ALA A 32 -15.40 -12.76 -11.99
C ALA A 32 -16.49 -12.05 -12.77
N ARG A 33 -17.48 -12.83 -13.23
CA ARG A 33 -18.71 -12.31 -13.83
C ARG A 33 -19.84 -12.50 -12.85
N ASP A 34 -20.56 -11.42 -12.55
CA ASP A 34 -21.85 -11.49 -11.88
C ASP A 34 -22.85 -12.17 -12.81
N LYS A 35 -23.42 -13.30 -12.38
CA LYS A 35 -24.34 -14.09 -13.22
C LYS A 35 -25.70 -13.40 -13.42
N ALA A 36 -26.11 -12.55 -12.48
CA ALA A 36 -27.39 -11.85 -12.57
C ALA A 36 -27.32 -10.66 -13.54
N THR A 37 -26.20 -9.93 -13.52
CA THR A 37 -26.06 -8.69 -14.31
C THR A 37 -25.16 -8.84 -15.55
N GLY A 38 -24.40 -9.93 -15.64
CA GLY A 38 -23.36 -10.13 -16.66
C GLY A 38 -22.12 -9.27 -16.47
N LYS A 39 -22.09 -8.38 -15.45
CA LYS A 39 -21.03 -7.40 -15.21
C LYS A 39 -19.75 -8.06 -14.71
N ILE A 40 -18.60 -7.55 -15.13
CA ILE A 40 -17.29 -7.97 -14.62
C ILE A 40 -17.01 -7.28 -13.28
N VAL A 41 -16.56 -8.08 -12.31
CA VAL A 41 -16.25 -7.67 -10.94
C VAL A 41 -14.91 -8.25 -10.48
N ALA A 42 -14.33 -7.65 -9.43
CA ALA A 42 -13.16 -8.19 -8.75
C ALA A 42 -13.59 -8.87 -7.43
N LEU A 43 -13.33 -10.17 -7.32
CA LEU A 43 -13.73 -10.99 -6.19
C LEU A 43 -12.50 -11.30 -5.30
N LYS A 44 -12.39 -10.61 -4.16
CA LYS A 44 -11.32 -10.85 -3.16
C LYS A 44 -11.82 -11.87 -2.13
N LYS A 45 -11.18 -13.03 -2.09
CA LYS A 45 -11.42 -14.06 -1.07
C LYS A 45 -10.50 -13.78 0.14
N THR A 46 -11.08 -13.56 1.32
CA THR A 46 -10.31 -13.36 2.55
C THR A 46 -9.60 -14.64 2.98
N ARG A 47 -8.44 -14.51 3.63
CA ARG A 47 -7.80 -15.59 4.39
C ARG A 47 -8.37 -15.52 5.80
N LEU A 48 -8.98 -16.60 6.27
CA LEU A 48 -9.39 -16.73 7.67
C LEU A 48 -8.39 -17.66 8.36
N HIS A 49 -8.00 -17.35 9.59
CA HIS A 49 -7.10 -18.19 10.36
C HIS A 49 -7.81 -19.50 10.74
N GLU A 50 -7.02 -20.58 10.86
CA GLU A 50 -7.55 -21.94 11.02
C GLU A 50 -8.32 -22.14 12.33
N ASP A 51 -8.07 -21.29 13.33
CA ASP A 51 -8.60 -21.38 14.70
C ASP A 51 -9.83 -20.50 14.98
N ASP A 52 -10.27 -19.66 14.02
CA ASP A 52 -11.39 -18.75 14.24
C ASP A 52 -12.74 -19.43 13.96
N GLU A 53 -13.59 -19.57 14.99
CA GLU A 53 -15.01 -19.84 14.81
C GLU A 53 -15.71 -18.60 14.21
N GLY A 54 -15.82 -18.58 12.88
CA GLY A 54 -16.55 -17.54 12.15
C GLY A 54 -15.65 -16.46 11.56
N VAL A 55 -16.21 -15.26 11.35
CA VAL A 55 -15.49 -14.14 10.74
C VAL A 55 -14.82 -13.30 11.83
N PRO A 56 -13.50 -13.06 11.77
CA PRO A 56 -12.78 -12.25 12.75
C PRO A 56 -13.37 -10.83 12.86
N PRO A 57 -13.49 -10.26 14.08
CA PRO A 57 -13.93 -8.88 14.28
C PRO A 57 -13.10 -7.84 13.52
N THR A 58 -11.81 -8.12 13.28
CA THR A 58 -10.91 -7.32 12.45
C THR A 58 -11.40 -7.23 11.01
N THR A 59 -11.79 -8.37 10.42
CA THR A 59 -12.36 -8.44 9.06
C THR A 59 -13.65 -7.64 8.95
N LEU A 60 -14.53 -7.71 9.96
CA LEU A 60 -15.78 -6.93 9.98
C LEU A 60 -15.53 -5.42 10.07
N ARG A 61 -14.52 -5.02 10.84
CA ARG A 61 -14.07 -3.62 10.92
C ARG A 61 -13.55 -3.12 9.57
N GLU A 62 -12.70 -3.90 8.90
CA GLU A 62 -12.20 -3.58 7.56
C GLU A 62 -13.36 -3.41 6.55
N VAL A 63 -14.32 -4.34 6.55
CA VAL A 63 -15.52 -4.24 5.70
C VAL A 63 -16.32 -2.97 5.98
N SER A 64 -16.44 -2.59 7.26
CA SER A 64 -17.18 -1.38 7.67
C SER A 64 -16.47 -0.10 7.18
N ILE A 65 -15.15 -0.04 7.32
CA ILE A 65 -14.33 1.07 6.79
C ILE A 65 -14.44 1.13 5.27
N LEU A 66 -14.30 -0.01 4.58
CA LEU A 66 -14.45 -0.10 3.13
C LEU A 66 -15.81 0.40 2.66
N ARG A 67 -16.91 -0.01 3.31
CA ARG A 67 -18.26 0.46 2.98
C ARG A 67 -18.42 1.96 3.18
N MET A 68 -17.85 2.51 4.25
CA MET A 68 -17.85 3.96 4.51
C MET A 68 -17.11 4.72 3.40
N LEU A 69 -15.91 4.25 3.03
CA LEU A 69 -15.05 4.94 2.07
C LEU A 69 -15.47 4.76 0.61
N SER A 70 -16.20 3.68 0.28
CA SER A 70 -16.69 3.36 -1.07
C SER A 70 -17.63 4.40 -1.70
N ARG A 71 -17.96 5.48 -0.97
CA ARG A 71 -18.79 6.59 -1.45
C ARG A 71 -18.01 7.59 -2.29
N ASP A 72 -16.69 7.68 -2.14
CA ASP A 72 -15.88 8.60 -2.94
C ASP A 72 -15.46 7.95 -4.27
N PRO A 73 -15.53 8.68 -5.40
CA PRO A 73 -15.18 8.13 -6.71
C PRO A 73 -13.71 7.72 -6.87
N HIS A 74 -12.79 8.20 -6.03
CA HIS A 74 -11.36 7.87 -6.07
C HIS A 74 -10.98 6.73 -5.10
N ILE A 75 -11.95 6.07 -4.49
CA ILE A 75 -11.76 4.86 -3.69
C ILE A 75 -12.42 3.69 -4.42
N VAL A 76 -11.76 2.53 -4.44
CA VAL A 76 -12.35 1.32 -5.04
C VAL A 76 -13.63 0.94 -4.32
N ARG A 77 -14.72 0.81 -5.07
CA ARG A 77 -16.04 0.55 -4.52
C ARG A 77 -16.22 -0.90 -4.14
N LEU A 78 -16.49 -1.15 -2.87
CA LEU A 78 -17.06 -2.40 -2.38
C LEU A 78 -18.55 -2.44 -2.74
N MET A 79 -18.90 -3.31 -3.70
CA MET A 79 -20.26 -3.46 -4.20
C MET A 79 -21.09 -4.38 -3.28
N ASP A 80 -20.51 -5.48 -2.83
CA ASP A 80 -21.20 -6.48 -2.02
C ASP A 80 -20.24 -7.32 -1.16
N VAL A 81 -20.78 -8.02 -0.17
CA VAL A 81 -20.07 -9.00 0.67
C VAL A 81 -20.87 -10.29 0.66
N LYS A 82 -20.27 -11.36 0.13
CA LYS A 82 -20.90 -12.69 0.10
C LYS A 82 -20.18 -13.66 1.02
N GLN A 83 -20.96 -14.55 1.62
CA GLN A 83 -20.44 -15.72 2.30
C GLN A 83 -20.27 -16.88 1.31
N GLY A 84 -19.33 -17.76 1.61
CA GLY A 84 -19.20 -19.04 0.94
C GLY A 84 -18.41 -20.01 1.82
N GLN A 85 -18.07 -21.17 1.27
CA GLN A 85 -17.26 -22.18 1.96
C GLN A 85 -15.94 -22.43 1.20
N ASN A 86 -14.87 -22.69 1.94
CA ASN A 86 -13.59 -23.15 1.39
C ASN A 86 -13.66 -24.65 1.02
N LYS A 87 -12.53 -25.25 0.62
CA LYS A 87 -12.48 -26.68 0.26
C LYS A 87 -12.70 -27.61 1.45
N GLU A 88 -12.44 -27.14 2.67
CA GLU A 88 -12.62 -27.87 3.93
C GLU A 88 -14.00 -27.61 4.57
N GLY A 89 -14.92 -26.91 3.88
CA GLY A 89 -16.24 -26.57 4.41
C GLY A 89 -16.27 -25.38 5.38
N LYS A 90 -15.13 -24.77 5.73
CA LYS A 90 -15.08 -23.57 6.58
C LYS A 90 -15.67 -22.36 5.86
N THR A 91 -16.49 -21.58 6.56
CA THR A 91 -17.06 -20.31 6.07
C THR A 91 -15.94 -19.36 5.67
N VAL A 92 -16.07 -18.65 4.56
CA VAL A 92 -15.16 -17.61 4.07
C VAL A 92 -15.94 -16.41 3.55
N LEU A 93 -15.33 -15.22 3.61
CA LEU A 93 -15.90 -14.02 3.01
C LEU A 93 -15.32 -13.74 1.63
N TYR A 94 -16.20 -13.31 0.74
CA TYR A 94 -15.88 -12.78 -0.56
C TYR A 94 -16.30 -11.32 -0.62
N LEU A 95 -15.32 -10.45 -0.78
CA LEU A 95 -15.54 -9.03 -1.00
C LEU A 95 -15.64 -8.79 -2.51
N VAL A 96 -16.77 -8.23 -2.95
CA VAL A 96 -17.06 -7.97 -4.35
C VAL A 96 -16.79 -6.50 -4.63
N PHE A 97 -15.75 -6.22 -5.40
CA PHE A 97 -15.36 -4.88 -5.80
C PHE A 97 -15.71 -4.61 -7.26
N GLU A 98 -15.83 -3.33 -7.61
CA GLU A 98 -15.75 -2.95 -9.03
C GLU A 98 -14.43 -3.44 -9.63
N TYR A 99 -14.49 -3.88 -10.89
CA TYR A 99 -13.29 -4.27 -11.63
C TYR A 99 -12.62 -3.05 -12.26
N MET A 100 -11.30 -2.98 -12.17
CA MET A 100 -10.48 -1.95 -12.79
C MET A 100 -9.49 -2.62 -13.75
N ASP A 101 -9.26 -2.02 -14.92
CA ASP A 101 -8.49 -2.65 -16.01
C ASP A 101 -7.02 -2.88 -15.65
N THR A 102 -6.45 -1.99 -14.84
CA THR A 102 -5.03 -2.02 -14.54
C THR A 102 -4.68 -1.35 -13.23
N ASP A 103 -3.39 -1.38 -12.90
CA ASP A 103 -2.79 -0.65 -11.79
C ASP A 103 -1.79 0.39 -12.32
N LEU A 104 -1.50 1.41 -11.52
CA LEU A 104 -0.64 2.52 -11.89
C LEU A 104 0.79 2.03 -12.20
N LYS A 105 1.25 0.96 -11.55
CA LYS A 105 2.57 0.38 -11.86
C LYS A 105 2.63 -0.14 -13.29
N LYS A 106 1.64 -0.92 -13.72
CA LYS A 106 1.53 -1.41 -15.11
C LYS A 106 1.37 -0.26 -16.10
N PHE A 107 0.64 0.79 -15.74
CA PHE A 107 0.52 2.01 -16.56
C PHE A 107 1.88 2.71 -16.73
N ILE A 108 2.63 2.95 -15.66
CA ILE A 108 3.99 3.54 -15.74
C ILE A 108 4.90 2.65 -16.58
N ARG A 109 4.83 1.32 -16.40
CA ARG A 109 5.64 0.36 -17.16
C ARG A 109 5.35 0.43 -18.66
N SER A 110 4.10 0.63 -19.10
CA SER A 110 3.80 0.70 -20.54
C SER A 110 4.44 1.90 -21.23
N PHE A 111 4.58 3.05 -20.53
CA PHE A 111 5.34 4.19 -21.05
C PHE A 111 6.85 3.95 -20.99
N ARG A 112 7.34 3.28 -19.95
CA ARG A 112 8.75 2.91 -19.86
C ARG A 112 9.17 1.99 -21.02
N SER A 113 8.35 1.01 -21.38
CA SER A 113 8.65 0.06 -22.46
C SER A 113 8.67 0.69 -23.85
N THR A 114 7.94 1.78 -24.08
CA THR A 114 7.95 2.51 -25.36
C THR A 114 8.99 3.63 -25.39
N GLY A 115 9.71 3.87 -24.30
CA GLY A 115 10.62 5.01 -24.14
C GLY A 115 9.90 6.36 -23.97
N GLN A 116 8.58 6.41 -24.17
CA GLN A 116 7.80 7.65 -24.09
C GLN A 116 7.67 8.14 -22.65
N ASN A 117 7.47 9.44 -22.50
CA ASN A 117 7.12 10.05 -21.21
C ASN A 117 5.61 10.08 -21.04
N ILE A 118 5.15 9.96 -19.79
CA ILE A 118 3.74 10.18 -19.47
C ILE A 118 3.45 11.68 -19.72
N PRO A 119 2.40 12.04 -20.47
CA PRO A 119 2.10 13.44 -20.74
C PRO A 119 1.94 14.25 -19.44
N PRO A 120 2.52 15.46 -19.33
CA PRO A 120 2.45 16.26 -18.10
C PRO A 120 1.02 16.55 -17.62
N ALA A 121 0.08 16.73 -18.55
CA ALA A 121 -1.34 16.89 -18.22
C ALA A 121 -1.93 15.63 -17.57
N THR A 122 -1.54 14.45 -18.06
CA THR A 122 -1.94 13.16 -17.48
C THR A 122 -1.37 12.99 -16.08
N VAL A 123 -0.07 13.29 -15.88
CA VAL A 123 0.57 13.25 -14.55
C VAL A 123 -0.17 14.17 -13.58
N LYS A 124 -0.46 15.43 -13.99
CA LYS A 124 -1.20 16.40 -13.17
C LYS A 124 -2.59 15.88 -12.79
N SER A 125 -3.32 15.30 -13.73
CA SER A 125 -4.66 14.72 -13.48
C SER A 125 -4.60 13.55 -12.49
N LEU A 126 -3.69 12.59 -12.70
CA LEU A 126 -3.53 11.43 -11.83
C LEU A 126 -3.11 11.82 -10.41
N MET A 127 -2.20 12.79 -10.29
CA MET A 127 -1.79 13.33 -8.99
C MET A 127 -2.94 14.03 -8.27
N PHE A 128 -3.73 14.83 -8.98
CA PHE A 128 -4.89 15.50 -8.39
C PHE A 128 -5.94 14.49 -7.88
N GLN A 129 -6.24 13.46 -8.67
CA GLN A 129 -7.14 12.36 -8.29
C GLN A 129 -6.63 11.60 -7.06
N LEU A 130 -5.33 11.26 -7.04
CA LEU A 130 -4.69 10.60 -5.91
C LEU A 130 -4.78 11.45 -4.64
N CYS A 131 -4.39 12.73 -4.71
CA CYS A 131 -4.50 13.64 -3.57
C CYS A 131 -5.94 13.79 -3.07
N LYS A 132 -6.93 13.83 -3.98
CA LYS A 132 -8.34 13.91 -3.61
C LYS A 132 -8.82 12.66 -2.87
N GLY A 133 -8.45 11.46 -3.34
CA GLY A 133 -8.75 10.21 -2.64
C GLY A 133 -8.07 10.10 -1.27
N VAL A 134 -6.80 10.50 -1.18
CA VAL A 134 -6.03 10.50 0.09
C VAL A 134 -6.64 11.50 1.08
N ALA A 135 -6.96 12.71 0.64
CA ALA A 135 -7.60 13.72 1.48
C ALA A 135 -8.97 13.24 1.99
N PHE A 136 -9.73 12.52 1.17
CA PHE A 136 -11.01 11.92 1.58
C PHE A 136 -10.81 10.87 2.69
N CYS A 137 -9.82 9.97 2.56
CA CYS A 137 -9.46 9.02 3.63
C CYS A 137 -9.06 9.76 4.92
N HIS A 138 -8.20 10.76 4.82
CA HIS A 138 -7.71 11.56 5.94
C HIS A 138 -8.84 12.30 6.66
N GLY A 139 -9.79 12.87 5.90
CA GLY A 139 -10.99 13.50 6.45
C GLY A 139 -11.90 12.55 7.25
N HIS A 140 -11.77 11.24 7.07
CA HIS A 140 -12.48 10.22 7.83
C HIS A 140 -11.64 9.59 8.96
N GLY A 141 -10.47 10.15 9.27
CA GLY A 141 -9.58 9.60 10.30
C GLY A 141 -8.90 8.29 9.90
N ILE A 142 -8.83 8.01 8.59
CA ILE A 142 -8.26 6.78 8.04
C ILE A 142 -6.89 7.07 7.43
N LEU A 143 -5.88 6.36 7.92
CA LEU A 143 -4.55 6.32 7.34
C LEU A 143 -4.45 5.10 6.40
N HIS A 144 -3.94 5.29 5.18
CA HIS A 144 -3.77 4.18 4.25
C HIS A 144 -2.54 3.31 4.61
N GLY A 145 -1.37 3.93 4.77
CA GLY A 145 -0.15 3.30 5.30
C GLY A 145 0.63 2.39 4.33
N ASP A 146 0.07 2.04 3.17
CA ASP A 146 0.75 1.29 2.10
C ASP A 146 0.42 1.84 0.70
N LEU A 147 0.47 3.16 0.55
CA LEU A 147 0.29 3.78 -0.77
C LEU A 147 1.49 3.45 -1.66
N LYS A 148 1.21 2.82 -2.80
CA LYS A 148 2.18 2.48 -3.85
C LYS A 148 1.46 2.30 -5.18
N PRO A 149 2.15 2.40 -6.34
CA PRO A 149 1.50 2.30 -7.65
C PRO A 149 0.73 0.99 -7.88
N HIS A 150 1.04 -0.10 -7.17
CA HIS A 150 0.32 -1.37 -7.26
C HIS A 150 -1.08 -1.32 -6.60
N ASN A 151 -1.26 -0.44 -5.61
CA ASN A 151 -2.51 -0.25 -4.88
C ASN A 151 -3.36 0.88 -5.48
N LEU A 152 -2.91 1.49 -6.58
CA LEU A 152 -3.65 2.52 -7.31
C LEU A 152 -4.17 1.90 -8.59
N LEU A 153 -5.47 1.62 -8.63
CA LEU A 153 -6.13 1.01 -9.78
C LEU A 153 -6.57 2.08 -10.77
N MET A 154 -6.62 1.72 -12.04
CA MET A 154 -6.97 2.61 -13.13
C MET A 154 -7.94 1.97 -14.11
N ASP A 155 -8.90 2.78 -14.55
CA ASP A 155 -9.67 2.54 -15.77
C ASP A 155 -8.92 3.18 -16.94
N ARG A 156 -8.56 2.37 -17.94
CA ARG A 156 -7.72 2.83 -19.05
C ARG A 156 -8.48 3.71 -20.04
N THR A 157 -9.80 3.59 -20.07
CA THR A 157 -10.66 4.32 -21.01
C THR A 157 -10.96 5.71 -20.48
N THR A 158 -11.37 5.79 -19.21
CA THR A 158 -11.79 7.04 -18.56
C THR A 158 -10.63 7.77 -17.88
N MET A 159 -9.47 7.12 -17.72
CA MET A 159 -8.33 7.62 -16.94
C MET A 159 -8.66 7.92 -15.47
N MET A 160 -9.68 7.24 -14.94
CA MET A 160 -10.07 7.31 -13.53
C MET A 160 -9.09 6.49 -12.67
N LEU A 161 -8.51 7.14 -11.67
CA LEU A 161 -7.65 6.54 -10.66
C LEU A 161 -8.44 6.29 -9.37
N LYS A 162 -8.30 5.08 -8.82
CA LYS A 162 -8.92 4.68 -7.55
C LYS A 162 -7.91 4.02 -6.61
N ILE A 163 -7.94 4.43 -5.34
CA ILE A 163 -7.14 3.84 -4.27
C ILE A 163 -7.78 2.51 -3.85
N ALA A 164 -6.97 1.46 -3.79
CA ALA A 164 -7.36 0.11 -3.42
C ALA A 164 -6.48 -0.44 -2.29
N ASP A 165 -6.83 -1.64 -1.83
CA ASP A 165 -6.14 -2.38 -0.76
C ASP A 165 -5.99 -1.63 0.57
N LEU A 166 -7.12 -1.10 1.05
CA LEU A 166 -7.32 -0.60 2.42
C LEU A 166 -7.21 -1.69 3.49
N GLY A 167 -6.66 -2.88 3.19
CA GLY A 167 -6.44 -3.99 4.15
C GLY A 167 -5.40 -3.67 5.23
N LEU A 168 -4.69 -2.55 5.09
CA LEU A 168 -3.85 -1.94 6.12
C LEU A 168 -4.47 -0.69 6.74
N ALA A 169 -5.61 -0.22 6.22
CA ALA A 169 -6.24 1.00 6.67
C ALA A 169 -6.78 0.82 8.09
N ARG A 170 -6.28 1.64 9.00
CA ARG A 170 -6.65 1.61 10.42
C ARG A 170 -7.27 2.94 10.80
N ALA A 171 -8.31 2.87 11.63
CA ALA A 171 -8.78 4.05 12.35
C ALA A 171 -7.66 4.52 13.28
N PHE A 172 -7.45 5.84 13.33
CA PHE A 172 -6.39 6.52 14.09
C PHE A 172 -6.27 6.10 15.58
N THR A 173 -7.31 5.49 16.15
CA THR A 173 -7.40 5.14 17.58
C THR A 173 -6.82 3.78 17.98
N VAL A 174 -6.31 2.98 17.03
CA VAL A 174 -5.79 1.63 17.34
C VAL A 174 -4.26 1.63 17.32
N PRO A 175 -3.58 1.24 18.43
CA PRO A 175 -2.12 1.12 18.49
C PRO A 175 -1.58 0.28 17.32
N ILE A 176 -0.62 0.84 16.60
CA ILE A 176 -0.07 0.21 15.40
C ILE A 176 0.88 -0.89 15.87
N LYS A 177 0.44 -2.16 15.82
CA LYS A 177 1.35 -3.33 15.89
C LYS A 177 2.54 -3.05 14.96
N LYS A 178 3.77 -3.18 15.49
CA LYS A 178 5.03 -3.12 14.72
C LYS A 178 4.80 -3.84 13.38
N TYR A 179 5.03 -3.15 12.27
CA TYR A 179 5.03 -3.80 10.96
C TYR A 179 6.02 -4.98 11.05
N THR A 180 5.52 -6.20 10.90
CA THR A 180 6.39 -7.38 10.88
C THR A 180 7.28 -7.29 9.64
N HIS A 181 8.60 -7.31 9.86
CA HIS A 181 9.65 -6.92 8.92
C HIS A 181 9.75 -7.72 7.61
N GLU A 182 8.95 -8.76 7.39
CA GLU A 182 9.40 -9.79 6.45
C GLU A 182 8.86 -9.73 5.01
N ILE A 183 7.79 -9.00 4.68
CA ILE A 183 7.31 -8.96 3.27
C ILE A 183 6.54 -7.65 2.94
N LEU A 184 7.17 -6.48 3.06
CA LEU A 184 6.52 -5.22 2.70
C LEU A 184 7.41 -4.33 1.83
N THR A 185 6.79 -3.64 0.86
CA THR A 185 7.47 -2.73 -0.06
C THR A 185 8.02 -1.52 0.70
N LEU A 186 9.33 -1.33 0.72
CA LEU A 186 10.00 -0.23 1.45
C LEU A 186 10.02 1.10 0.68
N SER A 187 10.00 1.04 -0.65
CA SER A 187 10.31 2.18 -1.54
C SER A 187 9.45 3.44 -1.41
N TYR A 188 8.30 3.34 -0.75
CA TYR A 188 7.34 4.44 -0.58
C TYR A 188 7.14 4.83 0.88
N ARG A 189 7.91 4.25 1.82
CA ARG A 189 7.82 4.54 3.25
C ARG A 189 8.55 5.84 3.60
N ALA A 190 7.94 6.59 4.50
CA ALA A 190 8.51 7.82 5.06
C ALA A 190 9.69 7.52 5.99
N PRO A 191 10.67 8.44 6.11
CA PRO A 191 11.88 8.24 6.91
C PRO A 191 11.56 7.94 8.38
N GLU A 192 10.58 8.60 8.99
CA GLU A 192 10.16 8.35 10.37
C GLU A 192 9.62 6.93 10.57
N VAL A 193 8.97 6.35 9.55
CA VAL A 193 8.50 4.95 9.59
C VAL A 193 9.70 4.00 9.52
N LEU A 194 10.69 4.29 8.67
CA LEU A 194 11.93 3.52 8.55
C LEU A 194 12.79 3.60 9.81
N LEU A 195 12.76 4.74 10.51
CA LEU A 195 13.47 4.96 11.76
C LEU A 195 12.74 4.38 12.98
N GLY A 196 11.58 3.75 12.80
CA GLY A 196 10.85 3.04 13.85
C GLY A 196 9.97 3.93 14.73
N ALA A 197 9.54 5.09 14.26
CA ALA A 197 8.58 5.92 14.99
C ALA A 197 7.31 5.12 15.33
N THR A 198 6.96 5.09 16.61
CA THR A 198 5.76 4.39 17.11
C THR A 198 4.49 5.22 16.97
N HIS A 199 4.65 6.53 16.76
CA HIS A 199 3.57 7.49 16.51
C HIS A 199 3.89 8.23 15.22
N TYR A 200 3.09 8.00 14.19
CA TYR A 200 3.15 8.74 12.93
C TYR A 200 1.74 9.16 12.52
N SER A 201 1.66 10.16 11.66
CA SER A 201 0.41 10.80 11.26
C SER A 201 0.07 10.49 9.80
N MET A 202 -1.02 11.08 9.32
CA MET A 202 -1.42 11.10 7.91
C MET A 202 -0.33 11.63 6.95
N ALA A 203 0.70 12.32 7.46
CA ALA A 203 1.82 12.81 6.67
C ALA A 203 2.62 11.68 5.98
N VAL A 204 2.61 10.46 6.53
CA VAL A 204 3.32 9.32 5.90
C VAL A 204 2.72 8.95 4.54
N ASP A 205 1.40 9.08 4.39
CA ASP A 205 0.73 8.87 3.09
C ASP A 205 1.15 9.96 2.09
N VAL A 206 1.35 11.19 2.56
CA VAL A 206 1.79 12.32 1.71
C VAL A 206 3.21 12.09 1.21
N TRP A 207 4.10 11.54 2.04
CA TRP A 207 5.42 11.10 1.60
C TRP A 207 5.32 10.05 0.47
N SER A 208 4.50 9.01 0.65
CA SER A 208 4.27 8.00 -0.38
C SER A 208 3.74 8.60 -1.69
N VAL A 209 2.82 9.57 -1.60
CA VAL A 209 2.30 10.34 -2.75
C VAL A 209 3.44 11.08 -3.46
N GLY A 210 4.38 11.68 -2.73
CA GLY A 210 5.58 12.32 -3.29
C GLY A 210 6.46 11.34 -4.07
N CYS A 211 6.74 10.16 -3.52
CA CYS A 211 7.47 9.10 -4.22
C CYS A 211 6.75 8.64 -5.50
N ILE A 212 5.43 8.50 -5.45
CA ILE A 212 4.60 8.12 -6.62
C ILE A 212 4.64 9.23 -7.68
N PHE A 213 4.62 10.49 -7.27
CA PHE A 213 4.72 11.63 -8.20
C PHE A 213 6.05 11.61 -8.96
N ALA A 214 7.16 11.44 -8.24
CA ALA A 214 8.47 11.31 -8.86
C ALA A 214 8.51 10.14 -9.84
N GLU A 215 7.97 8.98 -9.45
CA GLU A 215 7.92 7.80 -10.32
C GLU A 215 7.04 8.00 -11.58
N LEU A 216 5.98 8.81 -11.52
CA LEU A 216 5.19 9.16 -12.71
C LEU A 216 6.00 9.98 -13.72
N ILE A 217 6.95 10.79 -13.26
CA ILE A 217 7.80 11.63 -14.10
C ILE A 217 8.99 10.83 -14.65
N THR A 218 9.74 10.20 -13.75
CA THR A 218 10.99 9.48 -14.10
C THR A 218 10.70 8.11 -14.69
N LYS A 219 9.49 7.59 -14.48
CA LYS A 219 9.08 6.21 -14.75
C LYS A 219 9.87 5.20 -13.94
N THR A 220 10.69 5.61 -12.96
CA THR A 220 11.55 4.78 -12.09
C THR A 220 11.22 5.01 -10.63
N THR A 221 11.33 3.96 -9.82
CA THR A 221 11.14 4.06 -8.37
C THR A 221 12.15 5.06 -7.82
N LEU A 222 11.68 6.10 -7.11
CA LEU A 222 12.55 7.19 -6.60
C LEU A 222 13.62 6.67 -5.64
N PHE A 223 13.22 5.80 -4.71
CA PHE A 223 14.08 5.22 -3.69
C PHE A 223 13.98 3.69 -3.75
N PRO A 224 14.88 3.00 -4.49
CA PRO A 224 14.81 1.56 -4.69
C PRO A 224 15.64 0.79 -3.64
N GLY A 225 15.46 1.08 -2.35
CA GLY A 225 16.12 0.36 -1.27
C GLY A 225 15.58 -1.06 -1.07
N ASP A 226 16.48 -2.04 -0.94
CA ASP A 226 16.17 -3.45 -0.66
C ASP A 226 16.19 -3.80 0.84
N SER A 227 16.69 -2.88 1.66
CA SER A 227 16.67 -2.93 3.13
C SER A 227 16.27 -1.56 3.70
N GLU A 228 15.86 -1.50 4.98
CA GLU A 228 15.50 -0.23 5.63
C GLU A 228 16.69 0.74 5.66
N LEU A 229 17.90 0.22 5.87
CA LEU A 229 19.13 1.01 5.80
C LEU A 229 19.37 1.52 4.38
N ALA A 230 19.36 0.65 3.36
CA ALA A 230 19.56 1.07 1.97
C ALA A 230 18.53 2.12 1.53
N GLN A 231 17.27 1.93 1.93
CA GLN A 231 16.18 2.89 1.67
C GLN A 231 16.47 4.25 2.33
N LEU A 232 16.92 4.26 3.58
CA LEU A 232 17.29 5.50 4.28
C LEU A 232 18.49 6.19 3.62
N LEU A 233 19.49 5.43 3.18
CA LEU A 233 20.66 5.96 2.46
C LEU A 233 20.27 6.62 1.14
N TYR A 234 19.34 6.02 0.38
CA TYR A 234 18.78 6.67 -0.83
C TYR A 234 18.08 8.00 -0.52
N ILE A 235 17.40 8.11 0.61
CA ILE A 235 16.74 9.36 1.03
C ILE A 235 17.79 10.42 1.40
N LEU A 236 18.80 10.02 2.18
CA LEU A 236 19.85 10.93 2.65
C LEU A 236 20.78 11.40 1.53
N SER A 237 21.07 10.56 0.53
CA SER A 237 21.96 10.94 -0.58
C SER A 237 21.43 12.10 -1.40
N ILE A 238 20.11 12.22 -1.55
CA ILE A 238 19.48 13.38 -2.21
C ILE A 238 19.54 14.62 -1.32
N ALA A 239 19.44 14.46 -0.01
CA ALA A 239 19.47 15.56 0.95
C ALA A 239 20.90 16.10 1.20
N VAL A 240 21.94 15.27 1.01
CA VAL A 240 23.33 15.58 1.34
C VAL A 240 24.27 15.22 0.17
N PRO A 241 24.23 15.98 -0.95
CA PRO A 241 24.89 15.60 -2.21
C PRO A 241 26.44 15.67 -2.21
N GLY A 242 27.08 15.87 -1.06
CA GLY A 242 28.55 15.92 -0.91
C GLY A 242 29.14 14.80 -0.06
N LEU A 243 28.30 13.88 0.43
CA LEU A 243 28.72 12.79 1.30
C LEU A 243 28.81 11.49 0.50
N ASP A 244 29.93 10.78 0.64
CA ASP A 244 30.14 9.49 -0.02
C ASP A 244 29.33 8.37 0.67
N GLU A 245 29.44 7.14 0.16
CA GLU A 245 28.68 6.00 0.68
C GLU A 245 28.98 5.72 2.16
N LEU A 246 30.24 5.86 2.59
CA LEU A 246 30.67 5.63 3.98
C LEU A 246 30.17 6.74 4.91
N GLY A 247 30.20 7.99 4.47
CA GLY A 247 29.68 9.10 5.23
C GLY A 247 28.17 9.05 5.34
N LEU A 248 27.45 8.64 4.29
CA LEU A 248 26.01 8.44 4.33
C LEU A 248 25.63 7.32 5.31
N ASP A 249 26.40 6.22 5.35
CA ASP A 249 26.20 5.16 6.35
C ASP A 249 26.40 5.66 7.78
N LEU A 250 27.50 6.38 8.03
CA LEU A 250 27.75 6.99 9.33
C LEU A 250 26.61 7.95 9.73
N LEU A 251 26.18 8.80 8.81
CA LEU A 251 25.08 9.75 9.04
C LEU A 251 23.76 9.02 9.36
N ALA A 252 23.45 7.94 8.64
CA ALA A 252 22.26 7.12 8.91
C ALA A 252 22.30 6.51 10.33
N GLN A 253 23.48 6.07 10.80
CA GLN A 253 23.67 5.57 12.16
C GLN A 253 23.53 6.67 13.23
N MET A 254 23.94 7.91 12.93
CA MET A 254 23.78 9.08 13.79
C MET A 254 22.32 9.55 13.89
N LEU A 255 21.54 9.44 12.81
CA LEU A 255 20.17 9.93 12.72
C LEU A 255 19.10 8.90 13.15
N LYS A 256 19.50 7.78 13.79
CA LYS A 256 18.52 6.83 14.33
C LYS A 256 17.60 7.49 15.37
N TYR A 257 16.30 7.33 15.15
CA TYR A 257 15.27 7.93 16.01
C TYR A 257 15.32 7.36 17.43
N GLU A 258 15.40 6.04 17.57
CA GLU A 258 15.51 5.37 18.87
C GLU A 258 16.90 5.57 19.49
N LEU A 259 16.94 6.11 20.72
CA LEU A 259 18.18 6.46 21.43
C LEU A 259 19.10 5.25 21.66
N ALA A 260 18.55 4.09 22.02
CA ALA A 260 19.32 2.88 22.29
C ALA A 260 20.00 2.30 21.04
N SER A 261 19.43 2.57 19.87
CA SER A 261 19.91 2.08 18.59
C SER A 261 20.90 3.04 17.92
N ARG A 262 20.98 4.29 18.37
CA ARG A 262 21.84 5.35 17.81
C ARG A 262 23.31 5.11 18.14
N ILE A 263 24.18 5.33 17.15
CA ILE A 263 25.63 5.21 17.35
C ILE A 263 26.12 6.21 18.41
N SER A 264 27.02 5.77 19.28
CA SER A 264 27.69 6.67 20.24
C SER A 264 28.87 7.38 19.55
N ALA A 265 29.28 8.55 20.06
CA ALA A 265 30.45 9.26 19.53
C ALA A 265 31.71 8.37 19.51
N LYS A 266 31.89 7.52 20.54
CA LYS A 266 33.00 6.56 20.61
C LYS A 266 32.99 5.60 19.40
N ARG A 267 31.85 4.97 19.12
CA ARG A 267 31.71 4.05 17.98
C ARG A 267 31.77 4.78 16.63
N ALA A 268 31.31 6.04 16.57
CA ALA A 268 31.37 6.85 15.35
C ALA A 268 32.81 7.16 14.93
N MET A 269 33.71 7.44 15.89
CA MET A 269 35.14 7.68 15.59
C MET A 269 35.86 6.43 15.03
N GLU A 270 35.32 5.24 15.31
CA GLU A 270 35.80 3.95 14.83
C GLU A 270 35.18 3.55 13.48
N HIS A 271 34.34 4.41 12.87
CA HIS A 271 33.67 4.11 11.61
C HIS A 271 34.62 4.22 10.41
N ALA A 272 34.39 3.36 9.41
CA ALA A 272 35.21 3.28 8.19
C ALA A 272 35.31 4.60 7.39
N TYR A 273 34.37 5.52 7.62
CA TYR A 273 34.41 6.86 7.04
C TYR A 273 35.65 7.67 7.46
N PHE A 274 36.28 7.33 8.58
CA PHE A 274 37.48 8.00 9.09
C PHE A 274 38.75 7.16 8.96
N ASP A 275 38.74 6.10 8.15
CA ASP A 275 39.90 5.20 7.99
C ASP A 275 41.05 5.85 7.20
N ASP A 276 40.73 6.85 6.37
CA ASP A 276 41.69 7.63 5.58
C ASP A 276 42.22 8.88 6.31
N LEU A 277 41.71 9.16 7.51
CA LEU A 277 42.12 10.29 8.32
C LEU A 277 43.42 9.98 9.08
N ASP A 278 44.43 10.84 8.96
CA ASP A 278 45.61 10.79 9.82
C ASP A 278 45.24 11.25 11.24
N LYS A 279 45.22 10.30 12.17
CA LYS A 279 44.83 10.49 13.58
C LYS A 279 46.01 10.88 14.48
N THR A 280 47.21 11.08 13.93
CA THR A 280 48.44 11.32 14.72
C THR A 280 48.38 12.58 15.60
N TYR A 281 47.56 13.57 15.22
CA TYR A 281 47.47 14.87 15.90
C TYR A 281 46.05 15.24 16.40
N LEU A 282 45.13 14.28 16.44
CA LEU A 282 43.74 14.44 16.89
C LEU A 282 43.53 13.82 18.28
#